data_AF-A0A7J7ZLD7-F1
#
_entry.id   AF-A0A7J7ZLD7-F1
#
_cell.length_a   1.000
_cell.length_b   1.000
_cell.length_c   1.000
_cell.angle_alpha   90.00
_cell.angle_beta   90.00
_cell.angle_gamma   90.00
#
_symmetry.space_group_name_H-M   'P 1'
#
loop_
_entity.id
_entity.type
_entity.pdbx_description
1 polymer ?
#
loop_
_entity_poly.entity_id
_entity_poly.type
_entity_poly.pdbx_seq_one_letter_code
_entity_poly.pdbx_strand_id
1 'polypeptide(L)'
;MLEAASTWIQDPDNQGLPEYRALTELYLQQVLLPLGCLSEAEELVVGSAAFSEEQQLDVLQVISIARQQQKHEHSDSKEDQKLNQESRILSFCGFKV
;
A
#
# COMPACT_ATOMS: atom_id res chain seq x y z
N MET A 1 -0.39 -7.26 17.76
CA MET A 1 0.59 -6.19 18.09
C MET A 1 0.34 -4.93 17.26
N LEU A 2 0.21 -5.05 15.93
CA LEU A 2 -0.16 -3.93 15.05
C LEU A 2 -1.52 -3.31 15.40
N GLU A 3 -2.51 -4.15 15.71
CA GLU A 3 -3.84 -3.69 16.09
C GLU A 3 -3.82 -2.76 17.31
N ALA A 4 -3.07 -3.11 18.36
CA ALA A 4 -2.95 -2.26 19.55
C ALA A 4 -2.31 -0.90 19.24
N ALA A 5 -1.30 -0.87 18.36
CA ALA A 5 -0.69 0.38 17.89
C ALA A 5 -1.69 1.20 17.04
N SER A 6 -2.43 0.54 16.16
CA SER A 6 -3.47 1.16 15.34
C SER A 6 -4.57 1.77 16.20
N THR A 7 -5.07 1.04 17.20
CA THR A 7 -6.08 1.53 18.15
C THR A 7 -5.55 2.71 18.94
N TRP A 8 -4.30 2.66 19.41
CA TRP A 8 -3.70 3.78 20.16
C TRP A 8 -3.58 5.04 19.30
N ILE A 9 -3.16 4.90 18.04
CA ILE A 9 -3.00 6.03 17.12
C ILE A 9 -4.36 6.62 16.71
N GLN A 10 -5.39 5.80 16.52
CA GLN A 10 -6.71 6.28 16.11
C GLN A 10 -7.53 6.90 17.26
N ASP A 11 -7.10 6.72 18.50
CA ASP A 11 -7.79 7.26 19.67
C ASP A 11 -7.62 8.80 19.75
N PRO A 12 -8.72 9.57 19.70
CA PRO A 12 -8.68 11.04 19.74
C PRO A 12 -8.05 11.57 21.03
N ASP A 13 -8.16 10.86 22.15
CA ASP A 13 -7.57 11.29 23.43
C ASP A 13 -6.03 11.28 23.38
N ASN A 14 -5.45 10.46 22.50
CA ASN A 14 -4.00 10.37 22.32
C ASN A 14 -3.46 11.46 21.39
N GLN A 15 -4.28 12.08 20.55
CA GLN A 15 -3.84 13.10 19.58
C GLN A 15 -3.30 14.38 20.23
N GLY A 16 -3.68 14.64 21.48
CA GLY A 16 -3.18 15.77 22.26
C GLY A 16 -1.82 15.54 22.93
N LEU A 17 -1.27 14.32 22.86
CA LEU A 17 -0.01 13.98 23.52
C LEU A 17 1.19 14.54 22.74
N PRO A 18 2.24 15.04 23.43
CA PRO A 18 3.40 15.61 22.76
C PRO A 18 4.16 14.58 21.90
N GLU A 19 4.13 13.31 22.28
CA GLU A 19 4.77 12.21 21.54
C GLU A 19 3.93 11.68 20.38
N TYR A 20 2.64 12.05 20.31
CA TYR A 20 1.69 11.51 19.34
C TYR A 20 2.20 11.64 17.90
N ARG A 21 2.70 12.83 17.56
CA ARG A 21 3.25 13.10 16.24
C ARG A 21 4.40 12.17 15.89
N ALA A 22 5.37 12.03 16.79
CA ALA A 22 6.54 11.21 16.55
C ALA A 22 6.19 9.72 16.41
N LEU A 23 5.26 9.23 17.23
CA LEU A 23 4.79 7.84 17.17
C LEU A 23 3.98 7.57 15.89
N THR A 24 3.19 8.55 15.45
CA THR A 24 2.40 8.45 14.22
C THR A 24 3.30 8.46 12.98
N GLU A 25 4.28 9.36 12.93
CA GLU A 25 5.29 9.40 11.86
C GLU A 25 6.10 8.10 11.81
N LEU A 26 6.53 7.58 12.97
CA LEU A 26 7.26 6.32 13.07
C LEU A 26 6.42 5.12 12.58
N TYR A 27 5.16 5.04 12.99
CA TYR A 27 4.24 3.98 12.57
C TYR A 27 4.00 4.02 11.06
N LEU A 28 3.78 5.21 10.50
CA LEU A 28 3.65 5.37 9.07
C LEU A 28 4.90 4.86 8.31
N GLN A 29 6.09 5.34 8.70
CA GLN A 29 7.34 5.08 7.96
C GLN A 29 7.89 3.67 8.14
N GLN A 30 7.78 3.10 9.34
CA GLN A 30 8.42 1.82 9.68
C GLN A 30 7.46 0.64 9.63
N VAL A 31 6.15 0.90 9.60
CA VAL A 31 5.14 -0.14 9.66
C VAL A 31 4.23 -0.12 8.43
N LEU A 32 3.48 0.97 8.21
CA LEU A 32 2.45 0.96 7.15
C LEU A 32 3.06 0.94 5.75
N LEU A 33 4.04 1.81 5.48
CA LEU A 33 4.67 1.89 4.16
C LEU A 33 5.44 0.60 3.80
N PRO A 34 6.31 0.04 4.67
CA PRO A 34 7.07 -1.17 4.33
C PRO A 34 6.20 -2.42 4.19
N LEU A 35 5.08 -2.49 4.91
CA LEU A 35 4.13 -3.61 4.81
C LEU A 35 3.17 -3.47 3.62
N GLY A 36 3.18 -2.33 2.92
CA GLY A 36 2.27 -2.08 1.81
C GLY A 36 0.81 -1.84 2.23
N CYS A 37 0.56 -1.50 3.49
CA CYS A 37 -0.75 -1.12 4.03
C CYS A 37 -1.10 0.32 3.59
N LEU A 38 -1.26 0.50 2.28
CA LEU A 38 -1.38 1.82 1.64
C LEU A 38 -2.68 2.54 1.98
N SER A 39 -3.78 1.80 2.18
CA SER A 39 -5.07 2.39 2.54
C SER A 39 -5.04 2.94 3.96
N GLU A 40 -4.51 2.16 4.90
CA GLU A 40 -4.35 2.55 6.30
C GLU A 40 -3.37 3.72 6.44
N ALA A 41 -2.31 3.75 5.62
CA ALA A 41 -1.37 4.87 5.57
C ALA A 41 -2.06 6.17 5.12
N GLU A 42 -2.92 6.09 4.11
CA GLU A 42 -3.68 7.23 3.59
C GLU A 42 -4.69 7.75 4.62
N GLU A 43 -5.47 6.85 5.23
CA GLU A 43 -6.41 7.20 6.30
C GLU A 43 -5.71 7.85 7.51
N LEU A 44 -4.54 7.34 7.88
CA LEU A 44 -3.79 7.89 9.00
C LEU A 44 -3.30 9.33 8.74
N VAL A 45 -2.83 9.57 7.52
CA VAL A 45 -2.27 10.87 7.11
C VAL A 45 -3.36 11.93 7.03
N VAL A 46 -4.54 11.57 6.50
CA VAL A 46 -5.68 12.51 6.37
C VAL A 46 -6.43 12.68 7.70
N GLY A 47 -6.53 11.62 8.50
CA GLY A 47 -7.37 11.59 9.70
C GLY A 47 -6.68 12.02 11.01
N SER A 48 -5.35 12.24 11.00
CA SER A 48 -4.61 12.61 12.21
C SER A 48 -4.15 14.06 12.20
N ALA A 49 -4.13 14.67 13.39
CA ALA A 49 -3.56 16.01 13.60
C ALA A 49 -2.00 16.02 13.59
N ALA A 50 -1.35 14.87 13.33
CA ALA A 50 0.10 14.74 13.41
C ALA A 50 0.85 15.40 12.25
N PHE A 51 0.20 15.55 11.08
CA PHE A 51 0.84 15.94 9.83
C PHE A 51 0.38 17.32 9.37
N SER A 52 1.32 18.15 8.92
CA SER A 52 0.98 19.38 8.20
C SER A 52 0.44 19.07 6.80
N GLU A 53 -0.30 20.00 6.20
CA GLU A 53 -0.83 19.85 4.83
C GLU A 53 0.27 19.50 3.81
N GLU A 54 1.45 20.12 3.91
CA GLU A 54 2.60 19.83 3.06
C GLU A 54 3.08 18.39 3.23
N GLN A 55 3.22 17.93 4.48
CA GLN A 55 3.61 16.54 4.76
C GLN A 55 2.56 15.55 4.28
N GLN A 56 1.27 15.88 4.40
CA GLN A 56 0.20 15.03 3.90
C GLN A 56 0.31 14.84 2.38
N LEU A 57 0.54 15.93 1.63
CA LEU A 57 0.69 15.86 0.17
C LEU A 57 1.89 15.01 -0.26
N ASP A 58 3.03 15.18 0.40
CA ASP A 58 4.23 14.39 0.11
C ASP A 58 3.99 12.90 0.33
N VAL A 59 3.39 12.53 1.47
CA VAL A 59 3.10 11.13 1.78
C VAL A 59 2.06 10.54 0.83
N LEU A 60 0.99 11.27 0.53
CA LEU A 60 -0.05 10.83 -0.40
C LEU A 60 0.52 10.62 -1.82
N GLN A 61 1.48 11.44 -2.23
CA GLN A 61 2.18 11.24 -3.50
C GLN A 61 2.97 9.91 -3.49
N VAL A 62 3.72 9.64 -2.42
CA VAL A 62 4.46 8.38 -2.26
C VAL A 62 3.52 7.17 -2.29
N ILE A 63 2.38 7.24 -1.57
CA ILE A 63 1.36 6.19 -1.55
C ILE A 63 0.78 5.97 -2.96
N SER A 64 0.49 7.04 -3.70
CA SER A 64 -0.01 6.95 -5.08
C SER A 64 0.99 6.24 -6.01
N ILE A 65 2.27 6.56 -5.89
CA ILE A 65 3.34 5.92 -6.67
C ILE A 65 3.44 4.43 -6.32
N ALA A 66 3.45 4.10 -5.02
CA ALA A 66 3.50 2.71 -4.56
C ALA A 66 2.30 1.89 -5.06
N ARG A 67 1.10 2.49 -5.05
CA ARG A 67 -0.14 1.84 -5.54
C ARG A 67 -0.08 1.59 -7.06
N GLN A 68 0.52 2.49 -7.83
CA GLN A 68 0.74 2.28 -9.26
C GLN A 68 1.72 1.13 -9.51
N GLN A 69 2.83 1.07 -8.77
CA GLN A 69 3.81 -0.01 -8.89
C GLN A 69 3.21 -1.38 -8.58
N GLN A 70 2.43 -1.50 -7.50
CA GLN A 70 1.71 -2.75 -7.18
C GLN A 70 0.79 -3.20 -8.32
N LYS A 71 0.08 -2.27 -8.97
CA LYS A 71 -0.78 -2.60 -10.11
C LYS A 71 0.01 -3.12 -11.31
N HIS A 72 1.18 -2.55 -11.58
CA HIS A 72 2.02 -2.98 -12.70
C HIS A 72 2.62 -4.37 -12.48
N GLU A 73 3.14 -4.68 -11.28
CA GLU A 73 3.66 -6.02 -10.96
C GLU A 73 2.57 -7.10 -11.01
N HIS A 74 1.35 -6.74 -10.60
CA HIS A 74 0.20 -7.66 -10.68
C HIS A 74 -0.38 -7.84 -12.09
N SER A 75 -0.03 -6.94 -13.02
CA SER A 75 -0.46 -7.01 -14.42
C SER A 75 0.53 -7.81 -15.27
N ASP A 76 1.84 -7.64 -15.03
CA ASP A 76 2.92 -8.39 -15.69
C ASP A 76 2.82 -9.91 -15.39
N SER A 77 2.45 -10.25 -14.15
CA SER A 77 2.18 -11.64 -13.75
C SER A 77 0.96 -12.30 -14.39
N LYS A 78 0.04 -11.52 -14.99
CA LYS A 78 -1.14 -12.05 -15.72
C LYS A 78 -0.86 -12.29 -17.20
N GLU A 79 0.06 -11.52 -17.81
CA GLU A 79 0.41 -11.69 -19.22
C GLU A 79 1.22 -12.98 -19.46
N ASP A 80 2.08 -13.37 -18.50
CA ASP A 80 2.82 -14.63 -18.55
C ASP A 80 1.93 -15.89 -18.48
N GLN A 81 0.80 -15.83 -17.76
CA GLN A 81 -0.13 -16.96 -17.70
C GLN A 81 -0.99 -17.11 -18.96
N LYS A 82 -1.32 -16.00 -19.64
CA LYS A 82 -2.10 -16.01 -20.87
C LYS A 82 -1.27 -16.56 -22.04
N LEU A 83 0.01 -16.18 -22.15
CA LEU A 83 0.92 -16.71 -23.17
C LEU A 83 1.22 -18.21 -23.00
N ASN A 84 1.32 -18.71 -21.75
CA ASN A 84 1.49 -20.14 -21.48
C ASN A 84 0.22 -20.96 -21.81
N GLN A 85 -0.98 -20.42 -21.61
CA GLN A 85 -2.22 -21.09 -22.01
C GLN A 85 -2.41 -21.09 -23.54
N GLU A 86 -2.13 -19.98 -24.23
CA GLU A 86 -2.26 -19.89 -25.69
C GLU A 86 -1.21 -20.75 -26.43
N SER A 87 0.02 -20.84 -25.90
CA SER A 87 1.07 -21.73 -26.42
C SER A 87 0.70 -23.22 -26.27
N ARG A 88 0.06 -23.60 -25.16
CA ARG A 88 -0.43 -24.98 -24.96
C ARG A 88 -1.56 -25.35 -25.92
N ILE A 89 -2.49 -24.43 -26.19
CA ILE A 89 -3.62 -24.65 -27.11
C ILE A 89 -3.13 -24.80 -28.56
N LEU A 90 -2.15 -23.99 -28.98
CA LEU A 90 -1.58 -24.08 -30.33
C LEU A 90 -0.75 -25.35 -30.57
N SER A 91 -0.20 -25.97 -29.51
CA SER A 91 0.53 -27.24 -29.63
C SER A 91 -0.40 -28.46 -29.83
N PHE A 92 -1.70 -28.34 -29.54
CA PHE A 92 -2.65 -29.45 -29.64
C PHE A 92 -3.28 -29.60 -31.04
N CYS A 93 -3.28 -28.55 -31.85
CA CYS A 93 -3.72 -28.60 -33.25
C CYS A 93 -2.56 -28.97 -34.18
N GLY A 94 -1.93 -30.11 -33.92
CA GLY A 94 -0.97 -30.75 -34.83
C GLY A 94 -1.70 -31.31 -36.05
N PHE A 95 -1.76 -30.50 -37.10
CA PHE A 95 -2.08 -30.82 -38.49
C PHE A 95 -1.54 -32.22 -38.90
N LYS A 96 -2.42 -33.14 -39.27
CA LYS A 96 -2.03 -34.38 -39.98
C LYS A 96 -2.60 -34.30 -41.38
N VAL A 97 -1.70 -34.04 -42.33
CA VAL A 97 -1.91 -34.15 -43.79
C VAL A 97 -2.29 -35.57 -44.15
#